data_AF-A0AAU5X2V2-F1
#
_entry.id   AF-A0AAU5X2V2-F1
#
_cell.length_a   1.000
_cell.length_b   1.000
_cell.length_c   1.000
_cell.angle_alpha   90.00
_cell.angle_beta   90.00
_cell.angle_gamma   90.00
#
_symmetry.space_group_name_H-M   'P 1'
#
loop_
_entity.id
_entity.type
_entity.pdbx_description
1 polymer ?
#
loop_
_entity_poly.entity_id
_entity_poly.type
_entity_poly.pdbx_seq_one_letter_code
_entity_poly.pdbx_strand_id
1 'polypeptide(L)'
;MDEIDRLVRRLTPEDRRVIAFLDLQRLQVENARRKFQATKPTYGVLDRLRFWSILAGHMEDDWQGLDHYMVYEYLNDLTVRDGIEEVLDAMPPGLRAKVRVCLDELDRRYQAVTHDDGGAELAQYWRPLAEGEETRWWWTRRPDVLPPGW
;
A
#
# COMPACT_ATOMS: atom_id res chain seq x y z
N MET A 1 -3.94 -3.71 18.97
CA MET A 1 -4.48 -2.39 18.61
C MET A 1 -3.80 -2.00 17.33
N ASP A 2 -4.56 -1.99 16.25
CA ASP A 2 -4.14 -1.74 14.86
C ASP A 2 -3.36 -0.41 14.72
N GLU A 3 -2.28 -0.41 13.93
CA GLU A 3 -1.42 0.75 13.69
C GLU A 3 -2.20 1.94 13.14
N ILE A 4 -3.17 1.64 12.28
CA ILE A 4 -3.99 2.66 11.61
C ILE A 4 -4.99 3.25 12.60
N ASP A 5 -5.59 2.45 13.49
CA ASP A 5 -6.39 2.95 14.60
C ASP A 5 -5.60 3.92 15.50
N ARG A 6 -4.32 3.60 15.80
CA ARG A 6 -3.44 4.50 16.57
C ARG A 6 -3.19 5.80 15.81
N LEU A 7 -2.92 5.73 14.51
CA LEU A 7 -2.77 6.90 13.65
C LEU A 7 -4.04 7.77 13.71
N VAL A 8 -5.21 7.18 13.44
CA VAL A 8 -6.49 7.88 13.39
C VAL A 8 -6.80 8.62 14.70
N ARG A 9 -6.49 8.02 15.85
CA ARG A 9 -6.65 8.67 17.17
C ARG A 9 -5.75 9.88 17.37
N ARG A 10 -4.60 9.94 16.69
CA ARG A 10 -3.61 11.03 16.78
C ARG A 10 -3.80 12.13 15.73
N LEU A 11 -4.72 11.95 14.79
CA LEU A 11 -5.04 12.95 13.77
C LEU A 11 -5.82 14.12 14.38
N THR A 12 -5.31 15.33 14.21
CA THR A 12 -6.02 16.57 14.55
C THR A 12 -7.13 16.85 13.54
N PRO A 13 -8.04 17.80 13.81
CA PRO A 13 -9.00 18.28 12.82
C PRO A 13 -8.33 18.88 11.57
N GLU A 14 -7.12 19.43 11.68
CA GLU A 14 -6.35 19.92 10.55
C GLU A 14 -5.79 18.77 9.71
N ASP A 15 -5.19 17.76 10.35
CA ASP A 15 -4.70 16.56 9.67
C ASP A 15 -5.81 15.90 8.84
N ARG A 16 -7.01 15.77 9.43
CA ARG A 16 -8.19 15.19 8.77
C ARG A 16 -8.63 16.01 7.56
N ARG A 17 -8.55 17.34 7.63
CA ARG A 17 -8.86 18.23 6.50
C ARG A 17 -7.84 18.08 5.37
N VAL A 18 -6.55 17.96 5.70
CA VAL A 18 -5.51 17.72 4.71
C VAL A 18 -5.71 16.37 4.03
N ILE A 19 -5.98 15.29 4.79
CA ILE A 19 -6.27 13.97 4.21
C ILE A 19 -7.49 14.05 3.28
N ALA A 20 -8.59 14.67 3.71
CA ALA A 20 -9.77 14.82 2.88
C ALA A 20 -9.49 15.62 1.60
N PHE A 21 -8.64 16.64 1.68
CA PHE A 21 -8.22 17.41 0.52
C PHE A 21 -7.41 16.56 -0.48
N LEU A 22 -6.44 15.77 0.00
CA LEU A 22 -5.66 14.85 -0.83
C LEU A 22 -6.55 13.79 -1.50
N ASP A 23 -7.53 13.25 -0.76
CA ASP A 23 -8.50 12.30 -1.31
C ASP A 23 -9.37 12.93 -2.40
N LEU A 24 -9.80 14.18 -2.22
CA LEU A 24 -10.55 14.93 -3.24
C LEU A 24 -9.71 15.21 -4.48
N GLN A 25 -8.43 15.58 -4.32
CA GLN A 25 -7.52 15.77 -5.47
C GLN A 25 -7.36 14.47 -6.26
N ARG A 26 -7.18 13.34 -5.56
CA ARG A 26 -7.08 12.03 -6.22
C ARG A 26 -8.38 11.70 -6.95
N LEU A 27 -9.53 11.92 -6.32
CA LEU A 27 -10.84 11.69 -6.91
C LEU A 27 -11.03 12.50 -8.20
N GLN A 28 -10.62 13.77 -8.22
CA GLN A 28 -10.70 14.62 -9.41
C GLN A 28 -9.89 14.06 -10.58
N VAL A 29 -8.65 13.61 -10.32
CA VAL A 29 -7.80 13.00 -11.36
C VAL A 29 -8.41 11.70 -11.90
N GLU A 30 -8.93 10.85 -11.03
CA GLU A 30 -9.55 9.59 -11.44
C GLU A 30 -10.85 9.82 -12.22
N ASN A 31 -11.72 10.72 -11.76
CA ASN A 31 -12.98 11.04 -12.42
C ASN A 31 -12.77 11.70 -13.80
N ALA A 32 -11.67 12.43 -14.01
CA ALA A 32 -11.32 12.96 -15.33
C ALA A 32 -11.05 11.84 -16.37
N ARG A 33 -10.73 10.62 -15.92
CA ARG A 33 -10.44 9.44 -16.76
C ARG A 33 -11.59 8.45 -16.83
N ARG A 34 -12.57 8.55 -15.92
CA ARG A 34 -13.72 7.62 -15.84
C ARG A 34 -14.86 8.05 -16.76
N LYS A 35 -15.64 7.06 -17.22
CA LYS A 35 -16.91 7.29 -17.93
C LYS A 35 -18.06 7.72 -17.00
N PHE A 36 -17.86 7.60 -15.68
CA PHE A 36 -18.84 7.97 -14.65
C PHE A 36 -18.15 8.78 -13.55
N GLN A 37 -18.95 9.52 -12.77
CA GLN A 37 -18.46 10.32 -11.65
C GLN A 37 -18.58 9.54 -10.33
N ALA A 38 -17.46 9.15 -9.75
CA ALA A 38 -17.44 8.55 -8.42
C ALA A 38 -17.46 9.65 -7.33
N THR A 39 -17.87 9.27 -6.13
CA THR A 39 -17.93 10.15 -4.96
C THR A 39 -16.75 9.96 -3.99
N LYS A 40 -15.91 8.97 -4.24
CA LYS A 40 -14.69 8.66 -3.47
C LYS A 40 -13.59 8.16 -4.41
N PRO A 41 -12.30 8.40 -4.09
CA PRO A 41 -11.22 7.81 -4.88
C PRO A 41 -11.25 6.28 -4.81
N THR A 42 -10.59 5.61 -5.75
CA THR A 42 -10.41 4.14 -5.70
C THR A 42 -9.75 3.76 -4.38
N TYR A 43 -8.68 4.47 -4.03
CA TYR A 43 -7.99 4.35 -2.75
C TYR A 43 -7.77 5.74 -2.17
N GLY A 44 -8.34 6.00 -0.99
CA GLY A 44 -8.01 7.18 -0.18
C GLY A 44 -6.69 6.99 0.59
N VAL A 45 -6.18 8.04 1.24
CA VAL A 45 -4.93 7.98 2.02
C VAL A 45 -4.97 6.86 3.06
N LEU A 46 -6.02 6.79 3.87
CA LEU A 46 -6.14 5.77 4.91
C LEU A 46 -6.43 4.39 4.34
N ASP A 47 -7.10 4.31 3.19
CA ASP A 47 -7.36 3.02 2.55
C ASP A 47 -6.06 2.40 2.05
N ARG A 48 -5.15 3.18 1.45
CA ARG A 48 -3.83 2.66 1.03
C ARG A 48 -3.07 2.02 2.18
N LEU A 49 -3.03 2.68 3.35
CA LEU A 49 -2.41 2.12 4.55
C LEU A 49 -3.10 0.83 5.01
N ARG A 50 -4.44 0.77 4.92
CA ARG A 50 -5.21 -0.43 5.27
C ARG A 50 -4.90 -1.60 4.34
N PHE A 51 -4.87 -1.37 3.03
CA PHE A 51 -4.49 -2.40 2.07
C PHE A 51 -3.10 -2.96 2.38
N TRP A 52 -2.14 -2.08 2.68
CA TRP A 52 -0.80 -2.50 3.07
C TRP A 52 -0.78 -3.34 4.37
N SER A 53 -1.53 -2.91 5.39
CA SER A 53 -1.67 -3.66 6.64
C SER A 53 -2.39 -5.00 6.46
N ILE A 54 -3.39 -5.06 5.58
CA ILE A 54 -4.14 -6.29 5.27
C ILE A 54 -3.23 -7.28 4.57
N LEU A 55 -2.47 -6.84 3.56
CA LEU A 55 -1.51 -7.70 2.88
C LEU A 55 -0.51 -8.31 3.88
N ALA A 56 0.11 -7.47 4.72
CA ALA A 56 1.03 -7.94 5.75
C ALA A 56 0.35 -8.95 6.70
N GLY A 57 -0.89 -8.66 7.13
CA GLY A 57 -1.67 -9.57 7.97
C GLY A 57 -1.96 -10.92 7.31
N HIS A 58 -2.31 -10.94 6.02
CA HIS A 58 -2.50 -12.20 5.30
C HIS A 58 -1.22 -13.03 5.27
N MET A 59 -0.06 -12.41 5.05
CA MET A 59 1.23 -13.11 5.08
C MET A 59 1.64 -13.56 6.49
N GLU A 60 1.38 -12.75 7.52
CA GLU A 60 1.64 -13.09 8.92
C GLU A 60 0.85 -14.33 9.38
N ASP A 61 -0.35 -14.52 8.85
CA ASP A 61 -1.21 -15.67 9.16
C ASP A 61 -1.01 -16.83 8.16
N ASP A 62 0.07 -16.85 7.38
CA ASP A 62 0.35 -17.85 6.32
C ASP A 62 -0.83 -18.05 5.34
N TRP A 63 -1.55 -16.97 5.04
CA TRP A 63 -2.73 -16.92 4.18
C TRP A 63 -3.92 -17.75 4.68
N GLN A 64 -3.95 -18.07 5.98
CA GLN A 64 -5.05 -18.84 6.56
C GLN A 64 -6.41 -18.16 6.34
N GLY A 65 -7.39 -18.96 5.93
CA GLY A 65 -8.75 -18.49 5.64
C GLY A 65 -8.95 -17.88 4.26
N LEU A 66 -7.90 -17.79 3.44
CA LEU A 66 -8.01 -17.46 2.02
C LEU A 66 -7.91 -18.73 1.18
N ASP A 67 -8.96 -19.03 0.42
CA ASP A 67 -8.94 -20.14 -0.55
C ASP A 67 -8.11 -19.79 -1.81
N HIS A 68 -7.92 -18.49 -2.05
CA HIS A 68 -7.26 -17.97 -3.23
C HIS A 68 -6.77 -16.53 -3.03
N TYR A 69 -5.56 -16.22 -3.51
CA TYR A 69 -5.04 -14.87 -3.65
C TYR A 69 -4.01 -14.85 -4.79
N MET A 70 -4.35 -14.18 -5.89
CA MET A 70 -3.60 -14.20 -7.14
C MET A 70 -2.36 -13.30 -7.06
N VAL A 71 -1.29 -13.66 -7.78
CA VAL A 71 -0.11 -12.79 -7.91
C VAL A 71 -0.46 -11.37 -8.37
N TYR A 72 -1.46 -11.19 -9.24
CA TYR A 72 -1.89 -9.84 -9.66
C TYR A 72 -2.53 -9.01 -8.54
N GLU A 73 -3.13 -9.63 -7.53
CA GLU A 73 -3.62 -8.93 -6.34
C GLU A 73 -2.44 -8.45 -5.49
N TYR A 74 -1.39 -9.27 -5.37
CA TYR A 74 -0.13 -8.88 -4.74
C TYR A 74 0.51 -7.67 -5.44
N LEU A 75 0.65 -7.73 -6.77
CA LEU A 75 1.21 -6.63 -7.57
C LEU A 75 0.37 -5.35 -7.43
N ASN A 76 -0.96 -5.46 -7.31
CA ASN A 76 -1.83 -4.33 -7.05
C ASN A 76 -1.54 -3.71 -5.67
N ASP A 77 -1.35 -4.52 -4.63
CA ASP A 77 -1.03 -4.02 -3.29
C ASP A 77 0.37 -3.37 -3.22
N LEU A 78 1.35 -3.86 -3.97
CA LEU A 78 2.65 -3.17 -4.15
C LEU A 78 2.49 -1.82 -4.86
N THR A 79 1.62 -1.74 -5.87
CA THR A 79 1.30 -0.46 -6.53
C THR A 79 0.58 0.50 -5.59
N VAL A 80 -0.26 -0.02 -4.69
CA VAL A 80 -0.89 0.77 -3.62
C VAL A 80 0.19 1.31 -2.67
N ARG A 81 1.23 0.53 -2.35
CA ARG A 81 2.39 0.95 -1.55
C ARG A 81 3.20 2.06 -2.22
N ASP A 82 3.38 2.03 -3.54
CA ASP A 82 3.96 3.15 -4.29
C ASP A 82 3.13 4.43 -4.11
N GLY A 83 1.80 4.30 -4.19
CA GLY A 83 0.88 5.41 -3.99
C GLY A 83 0.90 6.00 -2.57
N ILE A 84 1.44 5.29 -1.57
CA ILE A 84 1.65 5.86 -0.23
C ILE A 84 2.79 6.89 -0.26
N GLU A 85 3.88 6.64 -1.01
CA GLU A 85 4.98 7.60 -1.15
C GLU A 85 4.50 8.90 -1.82
N GLU A 86 3.71 8.79 -2.90
CA GLU A 86 3.14 9.95 -3.60
C GLU A 86 2.34 10.85 -2.65
N VAL A 87 1.55 10.22 -1.77
CA VAL A 87 0.71 10.92 -0.80
C VAL A 87 1.57 11.53 0.31
N LEU A 88 2.61 10.84 0.79
CA LEU A 88 3.54 11.37 1.80
C LEU A 88 4.23 12.65 1.30
N ASP A 89 4.66 12.67 0.03
CA ASP A 89 5.31 13.82 -0.59
C ASP A 89 4.42 15.06 -0.66
N ALA A 90 3.10 14.87 -0.76
CA ALA A 90 2.11 15.94 -0.76
C ALA A 90 1.68 16.40 0.65
N MET A 91 2.04 15.68 1.72
CA MET A 91 1.63 16.02 3.08
C MET A 91 2.50 17.10 3.72
N PRO A 92 1.93 18.00 4.54
CA PRO A 92 2.69 18.87 5.43
C PRO A 92 3.56 18.08 6.42
N PRO A 93 4.70 18.63 6.88
CA PRO A 93 5.68 17.88 7.68
C PRO A 93 5.10 17.19 8.93
N GLY A 94 4.20 17.86 9.65
CA GLY A 94 3.59 17.31 10.87
C GLY A 94 2.69 16.10 10.63
N LEU A 95 1.87 16.15 9.59
CA LEU A 95 1.04 15.01 9.18
C LEU A 95 1.91 13.89 8.59
N ARG A 96 2.85 14.25 7.71
CA ARG A 96 3.80 13.32 7.10
C ARG A 96 4.53 12.50 8.15
N ALA A 97 5.02 13.13 9.22
CA ALA A 97 5.71 12.44 10.30
C ALA A 97 4.80 11.41 11.01
N LYS A 98 3.53 11.75 11.26
CA LYS A 98 2.56 10.81 11.87
C LYS A 98 2.29 9.61 10.98
N VAL A 99 2.10 9.85 9.68
CA VAL A 99 1.84 8.78 8.70
C VAL A 99 3.08 7.92 8.50
N ARG A 100 4.29 8.50 8.44
CA ARG A 100 5.54 7.74 8.37
C ARG A 100 5.72 6.81 9.56
N VAL A 101 5.43 7.23 10.79
CA VAL A 101 5.50 6.34 11.96
C VAL A 101 4.56 5.13 11.83
N CYS A 102 3.38 5.32 11.24
CA CYS A 102 2.48 4.20 10.94
C CYS A 102 3.06 3.30 9.85
N LEU A 103 3.52 3.89 8.74
CA LEU A 103 4.07 3.18 7.61
C LEU A 103 5.34 2.38 7.95
N ASP A 104 6.24 2.95 8.75
CA ASP A 104 7.48 2.29 9.19
C ASP A 104 7.20 1.04 10.02
N GLU A 105 6.05 0.97 10.70
CA GLU A 105 5.59 -0.25 11.39
C GLU A 105 5.06 -1.29 10.40
N LEU A 106 4.20 -0.86 9.47
CA LEU A 106 3.64 -1.74 8.44
C LEU A 106 4.73 -2.32 7.52
N ASP A 107 5.71 -1.50 7.13
CA ASP A 107 6.86 -1.92 6.33
C ASP A 107 7.72 -2.94 7.10
N ARG A 108 7.86 -2.80 8.41
CA ARG A 108 8.58 -3.78 9.24
C ARG A 108 7.84 -5.12 9.30
N ARG A 109 6.51 -5.08 9.46
CA ARG A 109 5.65 -6.27 9.43
C ARG A 109 5.78 -6.99 8.09
N TYR A 110 5.67 -6.26 6.99
CA TYR A 110 5.88 -6.79 5.63
C TYR A 110 7.29 -7.40 5.47
N GLN A 111 8.34 -6.71 5.91
CA GLN A 111 9.71 -7.23 5.83
C GLN A 111 9.93 -8.51 6.64
N ALA A 112 9.19 -8.70 7.74
CA ALA A 112 9.35 -9.86 8.62
C ALA A 112 8.75 -11.16 8.03
N VAL A 113 7.90 -11.06 7.01
CA VAL A 113 7.19 -12.18 6.37
C VAL A 113 7.47 -12.28 4.87
N THR A 114 8.52 -11.59 4.43
CA THR A 114 9.02 -11.61 3.06
C THR A 114 10.52 -11.74 3.06
N HIS A 115 11.09 -12.30 2.00
CA HIS A 115 12.51 -12.27 1.74
C HIS A 115 12.82 -11.52 0.45
N ASP A 116 13.99 -10.89 0.44
CA ASP A 116 14.55 -10.22 -0.73
C ASP A 116 15.19 -11.28 -1.63
N ASP A 117 14.58 -11.51 -2.79
CA ASP A 117 15.08 -12.40 -3.83
C ASP A 117 15.65 -11.62 -5.02
N GLY A 118 15.87 -10.32 -4.85
CA GLY A 118 16.27 -9.41 -5.93
C GLY A 118 15.18 -9.19 -6.98
N GLY A 119 13.92 -9.55 -6.67
CA GLY A 119 12.80 -9.43 -7.60
C GLY A 119 12.63 -10.61 -8.55
N ALA A 120 13.35 -11.71 -8.33
CA ALA A 120 13.36 -12.86 -9.24
C ALA A 120 11.97 -13.48 -9.43
N GLU A 121 11.18 -13.59 -8.35
CA GLU A 121 9.81 -14.08 -8.38
C GLU A 121 8.90 -13.13 -9.18
N LEU A 122 8.88 -11.85 -8.82
CA LEU A 122 7.95 -10.89 -9.39
C LEU A 122 8.28 -10.54 -10.85
N ALA A 123 9.53 -10.68 -11.28
CA ALA A 123 9.96 -10.45 -12.66
C ALA A 123 9.25 -11.37 -13.67
N GLN A 124 8.72 -12.52 -13.22
CA GLN A 124 7.93 -13.41 -14.08
C GLN A 124 6.58 -12.80 -14.49
N TYR A 125 6.08 -11.84 -13.70
CA TYR A 125 4.72 -11.29 -13.83
C TYR A 125 4.72 -9.78 -14.09
N TRP A 126 5.81 -9.09 -13.79
CA TRP A 126 5.90 -7.63 -13.89
C TRP A 126 7.11 -7.18 -14.73
N ARG A 127 6.81 -6.65 -15.92
CA ARG A 127 7.80 -6.33 -16.95
C ARG A 127 8.89 -5.33 -16.51
N PRO A 128 8.60 -4.22 -15.80
CA PRO A 128 9.65 -3.28 -15.36
C PRO A 128 10.80 -3.97 -14.62
N LEU A 129 10.47 -4.92 -13.74
CA LEU A 129 11.47 -5.66 -12.99
C LEU A 129 12.23 -6.67 -13.87
N ALA A 130 11.54 -7.33 -14.81
CA ALA A 130 12.17 -8.22 -15.80
C ALA A 130 13.15 -7.50 -16.72
N GLU A 131 12.88 -6.22 -17.03
CA GLU A 131 13.73 -5.35 -17.85
C GLU A 131 14.86 -4.69 -17.03
N GLY A 132 14.92 -4.96 -15.71
CA GLY A 132 15.94 -4.43 -14.82
C GLY A 132 15.79 -2.93 -14.53
N GLU A 133 14.57 -2.39 -14.63
CA GLU A 133 14.29 -1.02 -14.22
C GLU A 133 14.54 -0.83 -12.71
N GLU A 134 14.94 0.39 -12.31
CA GLU A 134 15.11 0.72 -10.90
C GLU A 134 13.74 0.71 -10.21
N THR A 135 13.62 -0.07 -9.13
CA THR A 135 12.38 -0.25 -8.39
C THR A 135 12.58 0.00 -6.90
N ARG A 136 11.47 0.17 -6.17
CA ARG A 136 11.51 0.34 -4.71
C ARG A 136 11.76 -1.00 -4.03
N TRP A 137 12.33 -0.99 -2.83
CA TRP A 137 12.76 -2.19 -2.13
C TRP A 137 11.64 -3.22 -1.86
N TRP A 138 10.37 -2.82 -1.81
CA TRP A 138 9.26 -3.78 -1.66
C TRP A 138 8.96 -4.56 -2.95
N TRP A 139 9.41 -4.08 -4.12
CA TRP A 139 9.28 -4.79 -5.38
C TRP A 139 10.36 -5.88 -5.59
N THR A 140 11.40 -5.92 -4.76
CA THR A 140 12.45 -6.95 -4.84
C THR A 140 12.19 -8.13 -3.90
N ARG A 141 11.00 -8.17 -3.31
CA ARG A 141 10.66 -9.12 -2.25
C ARG A 141 9.46 -9.96 -2.64
N ARG A 142 9.45 -11.19 -2.13
CA ARG A 142 8.31 -12.10 -2.23
C ARG A 142 7.90 -12.63 -0.85
N PRO A 143 6.65 -13.07 -0.68
CA PRO A 143 6.20 -13.74 0.54
C PRO A 143 7.07 -14.97 0.87
N ASP A 144 7.32 -15.21 2.16
CA ASP A 144 8.04 -16.41 2.60
C ASP A 144 7.24 -17.70 2.32
N VAL A 145 5.93 -17.61 2.53
CA VAL A 145 4.94 -18.60 2.08
C VAL A 145 4.15 -17.97 0.94
N LEU A 146 4.07 -18.62 -0.21
CA LEU A 146 3.26 -18.13 -1.33
C LEU A 146 1.77 -18.41 -1.09
N PRO A 147 0.87 -17.49 -1.48
CA PRO A 147 -0.56 -17.69 -1.29
C PRO A 147 -1.11 -18.82 -2.19
N PRO A 148 -2.28 -19.37 -1.84
CA PRO A 148 -3.02 -20.24 -2.74
C PRO A 148 -3.38 -19.51 -4.04
N GLY A 149 -2.92 -20.01 -5.19
CA GLY A 149 -3.24 -19.40 -6.50
C GLY A 149 -2.20 -18.43 -7.06
N TRP A 150 -1.02 -18.37 -6.45
CA TRP A 150 0.14 -17.66 -7.01
C TRP A 150 0.51 -18.14 -8.42
#